data_AF-A0A6J7FC69-F1
#
_entry.id   AF-A0A6J7FC69-F1
#
_cell.length_a   1.000
_cell.length_b   1.000
_cell.length_c   1.000
_cell.angle_alpha   90.00
_cell.angle_beta   90.00
_cell.angle_gamma   90.00
#
_symmetry.space_group_name_H-M   'P 1'
#
loop_
_entity.id
_entity.type
_entity.pdbx_description
1 polymer ?
#
loop_
_entity_poly.entity_id
_entity_poly.type
_entity_poly.pdbx_seq_one_letter_code
_entity_poly.pdbx_strand_id
1 'polypeptide(L)'
;MLGGADRGEVLTQYADGVAGRNADIEQGAGRTAAALVGDVRATIYQLESAWVHTTAQGWQGRGLSLMGETPMSDLVFRRWRETEIHHADLGLGYSFADWPADYVRIDLGRMTAQWASRKPMGLTDLPSAALAVGPNQRLAWLWGRVDIAGLAPAGMS
;
A
#
# COMPACT_ATOMS: atom_id res chain seq x y z
N MET A 1 -11.37 -3.53 -10.91
CA MET A 1 -10.77 -2.30 -11.45
C MET A 1 -10.14 -2.53 -12.83
N LEU A 2 -9.08 -3.34 -12.97
CA LEU A 2 -8.39 -3.57 -14.26
C LEU A 2 -9.33 -3.98 -15.40
N GLY A 3 -10.16 -5.01 -15.21
CA GLY A 3 -11.12 -5.43 -16.23
C GLY A 3 -12.19 -4.38 -16.57
N GLY A 4 -12.48 -3.44 -15.67
CA GLY A 4 -13.31 -2.27 -15.97
C GLY A 4 -12.56 -1.26 -16.82
N ALA A 5 -11.32 -0.94 -16.44
CA ALA A 5 -10.46 -0.06 -17.20
C ALA A 5 -10.19 -0.58 -18.62
N ASP A 6 -10.08 -1.90 -18.82
CA ASP A 6 -10.01 -2.52 -20.15
C ASP A 6 -11.22 -2.21 -21.03
N ARG A 7 -12.39 -1.95 -20.43
CA ARG A 7 -13.62 -1.53 -21.12
C ARG A 7 -13.82 -0.01 -21.14
N GLY A 8 -12.87 0.77 -20.62
CA GLY A 8 -13.00 2.21 -20.46
C GLY A 8 -13.90 2.63 -19.29
N GLU A 9 -14.20 1.70 -18.37
CA GLU A 9 -15.03 1.95 -17.19
C GLU A 9 -14.19 2.24 -15.94
N VAL A 10 -14.68 3.15 -15.10
CA VAL A 10 -14.10 3.42 -13.78
C VAL A 10 -14.86 2.61 -12.73
N LEU A 11 -14.25 1.53 -12.23
CA LEU A 11 -14.82 0.68 -11.19
C LEU A 11 -14.21 0.98 -9.81
N THR A 12 -15.00 0.78 -8.76
CA THR A 12 -14.53 0.85 -7.37
C THR A 12 -13.73 -0.40 -6.98
N GLN A 13 -12.82 -0.25 -6.02
CA GLN A 13 -12.02 -1.35 -5.49
C GLN A 13 -12.86 -2.30 -4.63
N TYR A 14 -13.78 -1.74 -3.84
CA TYR A 14 -14.73 -2.47 -3.00
C TYR A 14 -16.13 -2.00 -3.40
N ALA A 15 -16.97 -2.92 -3.89
CA ALA A 15 -18.32 -2.60 -4.36
C ALA A 15 -19.17 -1.99 -3.22
N ASP A 16 -19.09 -2.58 -2.03
CA ASP A 16 -19.80 -2.16 -0.83
C ASP A 16 -18.98 -1.18 0.05
N GLY A 17 -17.98 -0.53 -0.55
CA GLY A 17 -17.15 0.48 0.09
C GLY A 17 -16.43 -0.02 1.35
N VAL A 18 -16.30 0.85 2.35
CA VAL A 18 -15.60 0.56 3.61
C VAL A 18 -16.29 -0.54 4.41
N ALA A 19 -17.63 -0.56 4.42
CA ALA A 19 -18.40 -1.54 5.17
C ALA A 19 -18.18 -2.96 4.65
N GLY A 20 -18.24 -3.16 3.33
CA GLY A 20 -17.96 -4.46 2.72
C GLY A 20 -16.53 -4.92 2.96
N ARG A 21 -15.54 -4.02 2.77
CA ARG A 21 -14.13 -4.33 3.06
C ARG A 21 -13.96 -4.85 4.49
N ASN A 22 -14.56 -4.18 5.46
CA ASN A 22 -14.42 -4.57 6.87
C ASN A 22 -15.13 -5.89 7.17
N ALA A 23 -16.33 -6.11 6.61
CA ALA A 23 -17.07 -7.35 6.77
C ALA A 23 -16.29 -8.56 6.17
N ASP A 24 -15.71 -8.41 4.99
CA ASP A 24 -14.89 -9.44 4.35
C ASP A 24 -13.66 -9.80 5.21
N ILE A 25 -13.01 -8.78 5.80
CA ILE A 25 -11.87 -8.96 6.72
C ILE A 25 -12.31 -9.71 7.99
N GLU A 26 -13.41 -9.29 8.62
CA GLU A 26 -13.94 -9.92 9.83
C GLU A 26 -14.32 -11.39 9.59
N GLN A 27 -14.97 -11.67 8.45
CA GLN A 27 -15.32 -13.02 8.06
C GLN A 27 -14.08 -13.89 7.79
N GLY A 28 -13.01 -13.29 7.25
CA GLY A 28 -11.75 -13.97 6.95
C GLY A 28 -10.85 -14.19 8.17
N ALA A 29 -10.93 -13.34 9.19
CA ALA A 29 -9.97 -13.29 10.30
C ALA A 29 -9.88 -14.58 11.13
N GLY A 30 -10.98 -15.34 11.22
CA GLY A 30 -11.04 -16.60 11.96
C GLY A 30 -10.60 -17.84 11.17
N ARG A 31 -10.21 -17.71 9.90
CA ARG A 31 -9.81 -18.84 9.06
C ARG A 31 -8.50 -19.45 9.55
N THR A 32 -8.30 -20.73 9.27
CA THR A 32 -7.05 -21.43 9.61
C THR A 32 -5.88 -20.87 8.81
N ALA A 33 -4.66 -20.97 9.34
CA ALA A 33 -3.46 -20.54 8.63
C ALA A 33 -3.31 -21.22 7.26
N ALA A 34 -3.64 -22.52 7.15
CA ALA A 34 -3.60 -23.25 5.89
C ALA A 34 -4.59 -22.68 4.85
N ALA A 35 -5.80 -22.31 5.28
CA ALA A 35 -6.78 -21.67 4.40
C ALA A 35 -6.31 -20.29 3.95
N LEU A 36 -5.80 -19.46 4.88
CA LEU A 36 -5.28 -18.12 4.55
C LEU A 36 -4.10 -18.19 3.57
N VAL A 37 -3.17 -19.12 3.76
CA VAL A 37 -2.04 -19.35 2.82
C VAL A 37 -2.55 -19.80 1.45
N GLY A 38 -3.57 -20.67 1.41
CA GLY A 38 -4.23 -21.08 0.17
C GLY A 38 -4.86 -19.88 -0.56
N ASP A 39 -5.61 -19.05 0.16
CA ASP A 39 -6.27 -17.86 -0.37
C ASP A 39 -5.26 -16.84 -0.91
N VAL A 40 -4.16 -16.59 -0.18
CA VAL A 40 -3.08 -15.69 -0.63
C VAL A 40 -2.46 -16.20 -1.93
N ARG A 41 -2.15 -17.51 -2.03
CA ARG A 41 -1.60 -18.09 -3.27
C ARG A 41 -2.57 -17.97 -4.44
N ALA A 42 -3.83 -18.34 -4.23
CA ALA A 42 -4.85 -18.28 -5.28
C ALA A 42 -5.05 -16.84 -5.79
N THR A 43 -5.12 -15.87 -4.88
CA THR A 43 -5.31 -14.46 -5.24
C THR A 43 -4.07 -13.85 -5.90
N ILE A 44 -2.85 -14.29 -5.57
CA ILE A 44 -1.63 -13.91 -6.30
C ILE A 44 -1.73 -14.34 -7.77
N TYR A 45 -2.06 -15.60 -8.04
CA TYR A 45 -2.21 -16.08 -9.43
C TYR A 45 -3.30 -15.35 -10.20
N GLN A 46 -4.42 -15.04 -9.55
CA GLN A 46 -5.49 -14.26 -10.18
C GLN A 46 -5.04 -12.83 -10.49
N LEU A 47 -4.28 -12.20 -9.60
CA LEU A 47 -3.74 -10.86 -9.79
C LEU A 47 -2.72 -10.82 -10.93
N GLU A 48 -1.76 -11.76 -10.94
CA GLU A 48 -0.76 -11.88 -12.00
C GLU A 48 -1.41 -12.15 -13.36
N SER A 49 -2.40 -13.04 -13.39
CA SER A 49 -3.19 -13.29 -14.60
C SER A 49 -3.92 -12.02 -15.04
N ALA A 50 -4.55 -11.28 -14.13
CA ALA A 50 -5.21 -10.03 -14.47
C ALA A 50 -4.22 -9.01 -15.06
N TRP A 51 -3.02 -8.88 -14.51
CA TRP A 51 -1.98 -7.99 -15.05
C TRP A 51 -1.53 -8.39 -16.45
N VAL A 52 -1.30 -9.68 -16.69
CA VAL A 52 -0.87 -10.20 -18.01
C VAL A 52 -1.92 -9.93 -19.09
N HIS A 53 -3.22 -10.03 -18.75
CA HIS A 53 -4.31 -9.84 -19.69
C HIS A 53 -4.81 -8.39 -19.80
N THR A 54 -4.32 -7.49 -18.94
CA THR A 54 -4.71 -6.07 -18.99
C THR A 54 -4.17 -5.43 -20.27
N THR A 55 -5.06 -4.78 -21.02
CA THR A 55 -4.74 -4.09 -22.27
C THR A 55 -3.98 -2.79 -22.03
N ALA A 56 -3.40 -2.22 -23.09
CA ALA A 56 -2.80 -0.88 -23.01
C ALA A 56 -3.80 0.19 -22.54
N GLN A 57 -5.07 0.07 -22.95
CA GLN A 57 -6.16 0.93 -22.46
C GLN A 57 -6.38 0.75 -20.96
N GLY A 58 -6.45 -0.50 -20.49
CA GLY A 58 -6.62 -0.81 -19.07
C GLY A 58 -5.51 -0.20 -18.21
N TRP A 59 -4.25 -0.31 -18.64
CA TRP A 59 -3.11 0.26 -17.92
C TRP A 59 -3.09 1.80 -17.89
N GLN A 60 -3.64 2.45 -18.91
CA GLN A 60 -3.80 3.91 -18.97
C GLN A 60 -5.07 4.40 -18.24
N GLY A 61 -5.96 3.48 -17.88
CA GLY A 61 -7.22 3.76 -17.21
C GLY A 61 -7.09 4.08 -15.72
N ARG A 62 -8.25 4.28 -15.10
CA ARG A 62 -8.39 4.74 -13.71
C ARG A 62 -9.45 3.90 -12.98
N GLY A 63 -9.35 3.85 -11.67
CA GLY A 63 -10.33 3.20 -10.79
C GLY A 63 -10.51 4.01 -9.52
N LEU A 64 -11.44 3.60 -8.68
CA LEU A 64 -11.78 4.30 -7.44
C LEU A 64 -11.38 3.44 -6.23
N SER A 65 -10.31 3.82 -5.54
CA SER A 65 -9.95 3.25 -4.25
C SER A 65 -10.72 3.95 -3.12
N LEU A 66 -10.59 3.45 -1.88
CA LEU A 66 -11.14 4.14 -0.70
C LEU A 66 -10.53 5.53 -0.48
N MET A 67 -9.33 5.78 -1.02
CA MET A 67 -8.63 7.06 -0.96
C MET A 67 -8.93 7.94 -2.19
N GLY A 68 -9.91 7.56 -3.01
CA GLY A 68 -10.28 8.24 -4.23
C GLY A 68 -9.66 7.63 -5.48
N GLU A 69 -9.66 8.43 -6.54
CA GLU A 69 -9.25 8.00 -7.87
C GLU A 69 -7.79 7.58 -7.93
N THR A 70 -7.52 6.46 -8.59
CA THR A 70 -6.20 5.82 -8.64
C THR A 70 -5.90 5.36 -10.07
N PRO A 71 -4.74 5.74 -10.65
CA PRO A 71 -4.29 5.20 -11.94
C PRO A 71 -4.08 3.68 -11.85
N MET A 72 -4.44 2.93 -12.89
CA MET A 72 -4.24 1.48 -12.90
C MET A 72 -2.75 1.09 -12.84
N SER A 73 -1.88 1.90 -13.43
CA SER A 73 -0.42 1.74 -13.34
C SER A 73 0.12 1.82 -11.90
N ASP A 74 -0.61 2.47 -10.98
CA ASP A 74 -0.19 2.57 -9.58
C ASP A 74 -0.45 1.28 -8.78
N LEU A 75 -1.31 0.39 -9.28
CA LEU A 75 -1.68 -0.84 -8.57
C LEU A 75 -0.50 -1.79 -8.36
N VAL A 76 0.46 -1.82 -9.30
CA VAL A 76 1.68 -2.65 -9.18
C VAL A 76 2.50 -2.21 -7.98
N PHE A 77 2.74 -0.89 -7.88
CA PHE A 77 3.49 -0.33 -6.76
C PHE A 77 2.75 -0.50 -5.43
N ARG A 78 1.43 -0.30 -5.42
CA ARG A 78 0.61 -0.56 -4.22
C ARG A 78 0.73 -2.01 -3.77
N ARG A 79 0.68 -2.98 -4.70
CA ARG A 79 0.84 -4.40 -4.36
C ARG A 79 2.23 -4.69 -3.78
N TRP A 80 3.28 -4.08 -4.33
CA TRP A 80 4.63 -4.20 -3.79
C TRP A 80 4.67 -3.69 -2.34
N ARG A 81 4.19 -2.47 -2.09
CA ARG A 81 4.09 -1.88 -0.74
C ARG A 81 3.34 -2.78 0.24
N GLU A 82 2.13 -3.22 -0.12
CA GLU A 82 1.29 -4.08 0.74
C GLU A 82 2.04 -5.37 1.13
N THR A 83 2.79 -5.95 0.19
CA THR A 83 3.56 -7.17 0.45
C THR A 83 4.70 -6.91 1.43
N GLU A 84 5.50 -5.85 1.22
CA GLU A 84 6.64 -5.54 2.08
C GLU A 84 6.23 -5.14 3.51
N ILE A 85 5.20 -4.30 3.63
CA ILE A 85 4.68 -3.85 4.92
C ILE A 85 4.07 -5.02 5.67
N HIS A 86 3.16 -5.77 5.04
CA HIS A 86 2.44 -6.81 5.76
C HIS A 86 3.26 -8.08 5.99
N HIS A 87 4.28 -8.36 5.17
CA HIS A 87 5.25 -9.39 5.52
C HIS A 87 6.00 -9.04 6.81
N ALA A 88 6.37 -7.77 7.00
CA ALA A 88 7.00 -7.32 8.24
C ALA A 88 6.01 -7.36 9.42
N ASP A 89 4.74 -7.00 9.20
CA ASP A 89 3.69 -7.03 10.23
C ASP A 89 3.41 -8.45 10.76
N LEU A 90 3.70 -9.51 10.00
CA LEU A 90 3.53 -10.89 10.46
C LEU A 90 4.45 -11.23 11.64
N GLY A 91 5.57 -10.53 11.82
CA GLY A 91 6.50 -10.76 12.92
C GLY A 91 7.23 -12.11 12.86
N LEU A 92 7.37 -12.70 11.66
CA LEU A 92 7.96 -14.02 11.44
C LEU A 92 9.42 -13.96 10.94
N GLY A 93 10.21 -13.03 11.50
CA GLY A 93 11.64 -12.89 11.18
C GLY A 93 11.95 -11.99 9.98
N TYR A 94 10.94 -11.47 9.28
CA TYR A 94 11.07 -10.36 8.34
C TYR A 94 10.62 -9.07 9.00
N SER A 95 11.35 -7.97 8.81
CA SER A 95 11.10 -6.68 9.45
C SER A 95 11.31 -5.52 8.48
N PHE A 96 10.98 -4.30 8.90
CA PHE A 96 11.28 -3.10 8.11
C PHE A 96 12.78 -2.93 7.82
N ALA A 97 13.65 -3.52 8.64
CA ALA A 97 15.10 -3.50 8.40
C ALA A 97 15.49 -4.31 7.15
N ASP A 98 14.65 -5.27 6.75
CA ASP A 98 14.88 -6.18 5.63
C ASP A 98 14.27 -5.66 4.31
N TRP A 99 13.53 -4.55 4.36
CA TRP A 99 12.91 -3.97 3.17
C TRP A 99 13.93 -3.68 2.06
N PRO A 100 13.64 -4.07 0.80
CA PRO A 100 14.54 -3.84 -0.31
C PRO A 100 14.83 -2.36 -0.53
N ALA A 101 16.10 -2.02 -0.82
CA ALA A 101 16.53 -0.64 -1.00
C ALA A 101 15.75 0.10 -2.10
N ASP A 102 15.37 -0.58 -3.18
CA ASP A 102 14.56 0.01 -4.26
C ASP A 102 13.13 0.33 -3.82
N TYR A 103 12.49 -0.56 -3.05
CA TYR A 103 11.18 -0.30 -2.45
C TYR A 103 11.26 0.94 -1.54
N VAL A 104 12.23 0.94 -0.62
CA VAL A 104 12.41 2.02 0.36
C VAL A 104 12.63 3.34 -0.37
N ARG A 105 13.49 3.38 -1.39
CA ARG A 105 13.76 4.58 -2.18
C ARG A 105 12.51 5.15 -2.84
N ILE A 106 11.69 4.30 -3.48
CA ILE A 106 10.49 4.76 -4.19
C ILE A 106 9.42 5.21 -3.21
N ASP A 107 9.12 4.40 -2.18
CA ASP A 107 8.02 4.70 -1.26
C ASP A 107 8.36 5.87 -0.33
N LEU A 108 9.61 5.97 0.13
CA LEU A 108 10.06 7.11 0.93
C LEU A 108 9.93 8.43 0.17
N GLY A 109 10.26 8.44 -1.13
CA GLY A 109 10.06 9.60 -1.99
C GLY A 109 8.59 10.01 -2.09
N ARG A 110 7.69 9.04 -2.30
CA ARG A 110 6.23 9.28 -2.36
C ARG A 110 5.68 9.78 -1.03
N MET A 111 6.08 9.16 0.09
CA MET A 111 5.63 9.54 1.42
C MET A 111 6.15 10.91 1.83
N THR A 112 7.39 11.24 1.47
CA THR A 112 7.96 12.57 1.73
C THR A 112 7.22 13.65 0.92
N ALA A 113 6.88 13.37 -0.35
CA ALA A 113 6.07 14.28 -1.15
C ALA A 113 4.67 14.49 -0.55
N GLN A 114 4.02 13.41 -0.10
CA GLN A 114 2.72 13.51 0.58
C GLN A 114 2.81 14.22 1.93
N TRP A 115 3.90 14.07 2.67
CA TRP A 115 4.15 14.80 3.90
C TRP A 115 4.27 16.31 3.64
N ALA A 116 5.04 16.70 2.62
CA ALA A 116 5.24 18.09 2.26
C ALA A 116 3.92 18.81 1.92
N SER A 117 2.94 18.09 1.37
CA SER A 117 1.62 18.63 0.97
C SER A 117 0.58 18.71 2.10
N ARG A 118 0.93 18.40 3.36
CA ARG A 118 -0.06 18.33 4.46
C ARG A 118 -0.55 19.67 4.99
N LYS A 119 0.16 20.76 4.73
CA LYS A 119 -0.22 22.11 5.19
C LYS A 119 -0.56 23.02 4.01
N PRO A 120 -1.54 23.95 4.16
CA PRO A 120 -2.01 24.81 3.07
C PRO A 120 -0.92 25.63 2.37
N MET A 121 0.18 25.94 3.06
CA MET A 121 1.32 26.70 2.51
C MET A 121 2.37 25.84 1.80
N GLY A 122 2.18 24.51 1.76
CA GLY A 122 2.97 23.58 0.92
C GLY A 122 4.49 23.71 1.03
N LEU A 123 5.07 23.43 2.20
CA LEU A 123 6.49 23.08 2.35
C LEU A 123 6.72 22.61 3.79
N THR A 124 6.14 21.46 4.15
CA THR A 124 6.43 20.87 5.47
C THR A 124 7.62 19.95 5.31
N ASP A 125 8.80 20.37 5.78
CA ASP A 125 9.94 19.47 5.86
C ASP A 125 9.69 18.35 6.86
N LEU A 126 10.35 17.21 6.64
CA LEU A 126 10.38 16.16 7.66
C LEU A 126 11.11 16.69 8.91
N PRO A 127 10.66 16.32 10.12
CA PRO A 127 11.37 16.66 11.35
C PRO A 127 12.83 16.20 11.31
N SER A 128 13.74 16.98 11.90
CA SER A 128 15.17 16.65 11.91
C SER A 128 15.47 15.28 12.53
N ALA A 129 14.72 14.87 13.57
CA ALA A 129 14.86 13.54 14.16
C ALA A 129 14.46 12.41 13.19
N ALA A 130 13.51 12.63 12.27
CA ALA A 130 13.17 11.65 11.24
C ALA A 130 14.27 11.59 10.16
N LEU A 131 14.90 12.73 9.86
CA LEU A 131 16.05 12.79 8.95
C LEU A 131 17.32 12.17 9.54
N ALA A 132 17.44 12.12 10.86
CA ALA A 132 18.59 11.56 11.56
C ALA A 132 18.63 10.02 11.57
N VAL A 133 17.49 9.35 11.37
CA VAL A 133 17.42 7.87 11.29
C VAL A 133 17.60 7.36 9.85
N GLY A 134 17.94 6.08 9.72
CA GLY A 134 18.09 5.41 8.43
C GLY A 134 16.79 5.36 7.60
N PRO A 135 16.88 5.22 6.27
CA PRO A 135 15.73 5.36 5.37
C PRO A 135 14.63 4.32 5.64
N ASN A 136 14.99 3.09 6.01
CA ASN A 136 14.02 2.05 6.38
C ASN A 136 13.23 2.42 7.64
N GLN A 137 13.91 2.85 8.70
CA GLN A 137 13.25 3.27 9.95
C GLN A 137 12.38 4.52 9.73
N ARG A 138 12.86 5.47 8.90
CA ARG A 138 12.09 6.66 8.52
C ARG A 138 10.81 6.29 7.77
N LEU A 139 10.91 5.40 6.78
CA LEU A 139 9.75 4.92 6.03
C LEU A 139 8.79 4.14 6.93
N ALA A 140 9.30 3.31 7.83
CA ALA A 140 8.48 2.58 8.79
C ALA A 140 7.74 3.53 9.75
N TRP A 141 8.37 4.62 10.18
CA TRP A 141 7.71 5.66 10.99
C TRP A 141 6.63 6.38 10.19
N LEU A 142 6.87 6.71 8.91
CA LEU A 142 5.87 7.31 8.02
C LEU A 142 4.63 6.42 7.88
N TRP A 143 4.83 5.09 7.81
CA TRP A 143 3.76 4.08 7.81
C TRP A 143 3.18 3.73 9.19
N GLY A 144 3.61 4.42 10.26
CA GLY A 144 3.11 4.20 11.61
C GLY A 144 3.51 2.86 12.24
N ARG A 145 4.61 2.24 11.78
CA ARG A 145 5.06 0.92 12.25
C ARG A 145 6.17 0.93 13.28
N VAL A 146 6.84 2.07 13.42
CA VAL A 146 7.85 2.29 14.47
C VAL A 146 7.76 3.69 15.03
N ASP A 147 8.13 3.81 16.30
CA ASP A 147 8.36 5.10 16.92
C ASP A 147 9.79 5.60 16.67
N ILE A 148 9.93 6.92 16.62
CA ILE A 148 11.24 7.59 16.64
C ILE A 148 11.26 8.44 17.91
N ALA A 149 12.30 8.25 18.73
CA ALA A 149 12.43 8.95 20.00
C ALA A 149 12.33 10.48 19.81
N GLY A 150 11.46 11.12 20.59
CA GLY A 150 11.23 12.57 20.51
C GLY A 150 10.32 13.02 19.35
N LEU A 151 9.71 12.10 18.59
CA LEU A 151 8.70 12.42 17.57
C LEU A 151 7.34 11.82 17.92
N ALA A 152 6.29 12.58 17.59
CA ALA A 152 4.95 12.04 17.52
C ALA A 152 4.82 11.03 16.35
N PRO A 153 3.81 10.15 16.36
CA PRO A 153 3.49 9.30 15.22
C PRO A 153 3.29 10.14 13.95
N ALA A 154 3.74 9.63 12.80
CA ALA A 154 3.62 10.36 11.54
C ALA A 154 2.15 10.64 11.17
N GLY A 155 1.22 9.74 11.50
CA GLY A 155 -0.21 9.91 11.21
C GLY A 155 -0.50 10.05 9.71
N MET A 156 0.17 9.23 8.89
CA MET A 156 -0.03 9.18 7.43
C MET A 156 -0.68 7.89 6.94
N SER A 157 -0.68 6.84 7.75
CA SER A 157 -1.30 5.53 7.49
C SER A 157 -2.75 5.48 7.97
#